data_AF-A0A7J4EFB9-F1
#
_entry.id   AF-A0A7J4EFB9-F1
#
_cell.length_a   1.000
_cell.length_b   1.000
_cell.length_c   1.000
_cell.angle_alpha   90.00
_cell.angle_beta   90.00
_cell.angle_gamma   90.00
#
_symmetry.space_group_name_H-M   'P 1'
#
loop_
_entity.id
_entity.type
_entity.pdbx_description
1 polymer ?
#
loop_
_entity_poly.entity_id
_entity_poly.type
_entity_poly.pdbx_seq_one_letter_code
_entity_poly.pdbx_strand_id
1 'polypeptide(L)'
;MNLDKTETGGQTLNTKEYKYFCENRFLGNLSSSSQSSHGEINKDNVVLPSVKPVQEISHPADFRDFFKKRYPQTTLFTKPSTHVFHSTDFLLTVAPNISEELISPENLAEIHDLARHLKEGVTSFFGFEFRLMSNDARSDYLIAVSSKKREREALLETMKSLPEKFLQLNEWHRVKDLTEKWMDPNSILHDRVLGIWLEFDTTNKGVKTPVPNVFLQTIPLRIDESKDVEKCSWVTRVAIPLLTGSKVSKKLENKFFEALEKLPKHASVFHVASMIARDTKGGIRLVIKRIKPEEIIPYLESLGWRENSEGKLKTLLDELKNYSNCIRLHINISDHVHPKVGLECFISPERYHEVDRWEEFFDYLVSKNLCLPNLRDALLGFPGVTQEDLSQEFTFESYVPSVKIEDNGFSKALVRYISHVKISYDPKSSVEAKAYIGVRLFSRRWAVGQN
;
A
#
# COMPACT_ATOMS: atom_id res chain seq x y z
N MET A 1 -6.10 -38.30 -51.74
CA MET A 1 -5.27 -38.24 -50.51
C MET A 1 -4.55 -36.90 -50.51
N ASN A 2 -5.20 -35.86 -50.01
CA ASN A 2 -4.57 -34.58 -49.69
C ASN A 2 -5.52 -33.86 -48.73
N LEU A 3 -4.97 -33.48 -47.59
CA LEU A 3 -5.67 -32.94 -46.42
C LEU A 3 -6.05 -31.48 -46.65
N ASP A 4 -7.33 -31.20 -46.36
CA ASP A 4 -7.90 -29.87 -46.24
C ASP A 4 -7.22 -29.09 -45.12
N LYS A 5 -6.79 -27.87 -45.46
CA LYS A 5 -6.36 -26.84 -44.52
C LYS A 5 -7.59 -26.22 -43.88
N THR A 6 -7.76 -26.42 -42.57
CA THR A 6 -8.71 -25.65 -41.76
C THR A 6 -8.03 -24.39 -41.26
N GLU A 7 -8.58 -23.24 -41.67
CA GLU A 7 -8.24 -21.91 -41.19
C GLU A 7 -8.63 -21.78 -39.71
N THR A 8 -7.65 -21.51 -38.85
CA THR A 8 -7.90 -21.07 -37.48
C THR A 8 -7.79 -19.55 -37.44
N GLY A 9 -8.95 -18.89 -37.39
CA GLY A 9 -9.06 -17.45 -37.20
C GLY A 9 -8.63 -17.04 -35.79
N GLY A 10 -7.34 -16.73 -35.64
CA GLY A 10 -6.81 -16.07 -34.46
C GLY A 10 -7.21 -14.59 -34.45
N GLN A 11 -8.19 -14.24 -33.62
CA GLN A 11 -8.46 -12.84 -33.29
C GLN A 11 -7.27 -12.28 -32.50
N THR A 12 -6.47 -11.47 -33.18
CA THR A 12 -5.46 -10.61 -32.57
C THR A 12 -6.18 -9.48 -31.83
N LEU A 13 -6.16 -9.53 -30.50
CA LEU A 13 -6.60 -8.42 -29.66
C LEU A 13 -5.63 -7.25 -29.83
N ASN A 14 -6.18 -6.14 -30.32
CA ASN A 14 -5.50 -4.88 -30.63
C ASN A 14 -4.85 -4.29 -29.37
N THR A 15 -3.51 -4.26 -29.34
CA THR A 15 -2.66 -3.84 -28.21
C THR A 15 -2.60 -2.32 -27.98
N LYS A 16 -3.58 -1.55 -28.47
CA LYS A 16 -3.61 -0.08 -28.38
C LYS A 16 -4.35 0.51 -27.17
N GLU A 17 -4.98 -0.28 -26.31
CA GLU A 17 -5.72 0.23 -25.13
C GLU A 17 -4.95 0.17 -23.79
N TYR A 18 -3.75 -0.41 -23.74
CA TYR A 18 -3.00 -0.56 -22.48
C TYR A 18 -2.13 0.66 -22.08
N LYS A 19 -2.11 1.71 -22.91
CA LYS A 19 -1.31 2.93 -22.68
C LYS A 19 -2.04 4.00 -21.84
N TYR A 20 -3.28 3.75 -21.42
CA TYR A 20 -4.12 4.77 -20.77
C TYR A 20 -4.10 4.76 -19.23
N PHE A 21 -3.28 3.92 -18.59
CA PHE A 21 -3.48 3.59 -17.17
C PHE A 21 -2.57 4.27 -16.14
N CYS A 22 -1.71 5.24 -16.49
CA CYS A 22 -0.94 6.02 -15.49
C CYS A 22 -0.59 7.48 -15.86
N GLU A 23 -0.99 8.05 -17.02
CA GLU A 23 -0.35 9.30 -17.51
C GLU A 23 -1.20 10.58 -17.57
N ASN A 24 -2.50 10.59 -17.30
CA ASN A 24 -3.28 11.84 -17.42
C ASN A 24 -3.57 12.53 -16.08
N ARG A 25 -2.60 13.29 -15.59
CA ARG A 25 -2.87 14.50 -14.77
C ARG A 25 -1.81 15.61 -14.89
N PHE A 26 -1.09 15.63 -16.01
CA PHE A 26 -0.38 16.82 -16.46
C PHE A 26 -1.13 17.35 -17.69
N LEU A 27 -1.43 18.65 -17.68
CA LEU A 27 -2.13 19.47 -18.68
C LEU A 27 -3.66 19.62 -18.50
N GLY A 28 -4.06 20.87 -18.18
CA GLY A 28 -5.35 21.45 -18.60
C GLY A 28 -6.27 21.99 -17.48
N ASN A 29 -6.03 23.21 -16.99
CA ASN A 29 -6.77 24.41 -17.42
C ASN A 29 -6.66 25.57 -16.41
N LEU A 30 -5.89 26.59 -16.83
CA LEU A 30 -6.04 28.00 -16.46
C LEU A 30 -6.97 28.64 -17.51
N SER A 31 -8.14 29.11 -17.08
CA SER A 31 -8.86 30.32 -17.58
C SER A 31 -10.32 30.24 -17.11
N SER A 32 -10.71 31.11 -16.17
CA SER A 32 -11.60 32.29 -16.36
C SER A 32 -13.01 32.02 -15.80
N SER A 33 -13.36 32.63 -14.66
CA SER A 33 -14.28 33.78 -14.51
C SER A 33 -15.10 33.46 -13.25
N SER A 34 -15.67 34.35 -12.44
CA SER A 34 -15.81 35.80 -12.40
C SER A 34 -16.16 36.14 -10.94
N GLN A 35 -15.75 37.32 -10.49
CA GLN A 35 -16.16 37.90 -9.21
C GLN A 35 -17.64 38.35 -9.28
N SER A 36 -18.42 38.02 -8.25
CA SER A 36 -19.45 38.93 -7.76
C SER A 36 -19.68 38.69 -6.27
N SER A 37 -19.53 39.75 -5.49
CA SER A 37 -19.74 39.85 -4.05
C SER A 37 -21.00 40.66 -3.80
N HIS A 38 -21.86 40.22 -2.87
CA HIS A 38 -22.40 41.02 -1.76
C HIS A 38 -23.45 40.21 -0.99
N GLY A 39 -23.36 40.27 0.34
CA GLY A 39 -24.31 39.64 1.26
C GLY A 39 -23.81 39.77 2.69
N GLU A 40 -24.01 40.95 3.27
CA GLU A 40 -23.83 41.24 4.70
C GLU A 40 -24.74 40.34 5.55
N ILE A 41 -24.21 39.76 6.64
CA ILE A 41 -25.03 39.25 7.75
C ILE A 41 -24.42 39.69 9.08
N ASN A 42 -25.31 40.26 9.88
CA ASN A 42 -25.16 40.81 11.21
C ASN A 42 -24.48 39.91 12.23
N LYS A 43 -23.69 40.55 13.09
CA LYS A 43 -23.14 40.03 14.34
C LYS A 43 -24.15 40.24 15.45
N ASP A 44 -24.50 39.17 16.17
CA ASP A 44 -25.03 39.30 17.54
C ASP A 44 -24.49 38.19 18.45
N ASN A 45 -23.61 38.62 19.35
CA ASN A 45 -23.48 38.31 20.77
C ASN A 45 -23.75 36.87 21.26
N VAL A 46 -22.66 36.11 21.45
CA VAL A 46 -22.59 35.02 22.43
C VAL A 46 -21.43 35.28 23.38
N VAL A 47 -21.76 35.51 24.64
CA VAL A 47 -20.84 35.70 25.76
C VAL A 47 -20.31 34.34 26.21
N LEU A 48 -18.99 34.14 26.14
CA LEU A 48 -18.30 32.97 26.70
C LEU A 48 -17.49 33.37 27.94
N PRO A 49 -17.39 32.50 28.97
CA PRO A 49 -16.77 32.82 30.25
C PRO A 49 -15.25 32.93 30.17
N SER A 50 -14.69 33.84 30.98
CA SER A 50 -13.27 34.20 31.01
C SER A 50 -12.38 33.03 31.44
N VAL A 51 -11.48 32.62 30.55
CA VAL A 51 -10.36 31.72 30.87
C VAL A 51 -9.18 32.57 31.35
N LYS A 52 -8.58 32.17 32.47
CA LYS A 52 -7.41 32.83 33.08
C LYS A 52 -6.20 32.82 32.13
N PRO A 53 -5.29 33.81 32.23
CA PRO A 53 -4.15 33.92 31.31
C PRO A 53 -3.18 32.77 31.54
N VAL A 54 -2.89 32.01 30.48
CA VAL A 54 -1.74 31.11 30.44
C VAL A 54 -0.51 31.99 30.35
N GLN A 55 0.45 31.77 31.25
CA GLN A 55 1.73 32.45 31.26
C GLN A 55 2.44 32.31 29.92
N GLU A 56 2.85 33.44 29.36
CA GLU A 56 3.66 33.55 28.15
C GLU A 56 4.98 32.79 28.32
N ILE A 57 5.12 31.68 27.58
CA ILE A 57 6.44 31.10 27.31
C ILE A 57 7.04 31.91 26.16
N SER A 58 8.04 32.72 26.50
CA SER A 58 8.83 33.52 25.57
C SER A 58 9.55 32.62 24.56
N HIS A 59 9.16 32.78 23.28
CA HIS A 59 9.85 32.46 22.01
C HIS A 59 10.57 31.12 21.82
N PRO A 60 10.32 30.49 20.65
CA PRO A 60 11.41 29.99 19.83
C PRO A 60 11.36 30.65 18.44
N ALA A 61 12.02 31.79 18.32
CA ALA A 61 12.51 32.23 17.02
C ALA A 61 13.78 31.42 16.71
N ASP A 62 13.64 30.13 16.35
CA ASP A 62 14.65 29.38 15.57
C ASP A 62 14.24 27.96 15.10
N PHE A 63 12.97 27.56 15.18
CA PHE A 63 12.58 26.20 14.74
C PHE A 63 12.39 26.08 13.22
N ARG A 64 12.09 27.19 12.51
CA ARG A 64 11.84 27.18 11.05
C ARG A 64 13.12 27.14 10.21
N ASP A 65 14.27 27.55 10.74
CA ASP A 65 15.56 27.47 10.05
C ASP A 65 16.30 26.13 10.31
N PHE A 66 15.86 25.34 11.29
CA PHE A 66 16.43 24.02 11.56
C PHE A 66 16.04 22.97 10.49
N PHE A 67 14.85 23.08 9.90
CA PHE A 67 14.33 22.07 8.96
C PHE A 67 14.63 22.35 7.48
N LYS A 68 14.93 23.60 7.10
CA LYS A 68 15.32 23.93 5.71
C LYS A 68 16.67 23.35 5.26
N LYS A 69 17.44 22.74 6.17
CA LYS A 69 18.73 22.09 5.88
C LYS A 69 18.69 20.56 5.84
N ARG A 70 17.53 19.92 6.03
CA ARG A 70 17.39 18.46 5.85
C ARG A 70 16.47 18.18 4.67
N TYR A 71 17.06 17.93 3.49
CA TYR A 71 17.01 16.67 2.71
C TYR A 71 17.54 16.91 1.28
N PRO A 72 18.12 15.89 0.62
CA PRO A 72 18.31 14.51 1.07
C PRO A 72 19.73 14.30 1.62
N GLN A 73 19.87 13.57 2.74
CA GLN A 73 21.14 12.87 2.97
C GLN A 73 21.20 11.74 1.96
N THR A 74 21.66 12.05 0.75
CA THR A 74 22.03 11.07 -0.24
C THR A 74 23.25 10.32 0.30
N THR A 75 23.05 9.06 0.68
CA THR A 75 24.13 8.21 1.17
C THR A 75 24.57 7.22 0.09
N LEU A 76 25.87 6.92 0.01
CA LEU A 76 26.40 5.88 -0.88
C LEU A 76 26.05 4.49 -0.34
N PHE A 77 25.88 3.50 -1.23
CA PHE A 77 25.92 2.10 -0.79
C PHE A 77 27.28 1.78 -0.17
N THR A 78 27.28 1.07 0.95
CA THR A 78 28.51 0.63 1.63
C THR A 78 29.18 -0.57 0.96
N LYS A 79 28.50 -1.21 -0.02
CA LYS A 79 29.04 -2.30 -0.85
C LYS A 79 28.74 -2.06 -2.32
N PRO A 80 29.72 -2.18 -3.24
CA PRO A 80 29.45 -2.16 -4.68
C PRO A 80 28.55 -3.34 -5.04
N SER A 81 27.39 -3.08 -5.66
CA SER A 81 26.41 -4.14 -5.89
C SER A 81 26.85 -5.09 -7.00
N THR A 82 26.83 -6.38 -6.69
CA THR A 82 26.54 -7.40 -7.67
C THR A 82 25.16 -7.11 -8.24
N HIS A 83 24.94 -7.34 -9.54
CA HIS A 83 23.74 -6.90 -10.27
C HIS A 83 22.38 -7.32 -9.65
N VAL A 84 22.37 -8.28 -8.73
CA VAL A 84 21.17 -8.78 -8.03
C VAL A 84 21.20 -8.38 -6.55
N PHE A 85 20.11 -7.80 -6.06
CA PHE A 85 19.94 -7.45 -4.64
C PHE A 85 19.15 -8.53 -3.92
N HIS A 86 19.66 -8.96 -2.76
CA HIS A 86 18.91 -9.78 -1.82
C HIS A 86 18.01 -8.89 -0.94
N SER A 87 16.87 -9.40 -0.49
CA SER A 87 15.97 -8.72 0.45
C SER A 87 16.69 -8.23 1.73
N THR A 88 17.62 -9.03 2.24
CA THR A 88 18.47 -8.70 3.39
C THR A 88 19.41 -7.54 3.09
N ASP A 89 19.95 -7.46 1.87
CA ASP A 89 20.85 -6.36 1.49
C ASP A 89 20.11 -5.05 1.48
N PHE A 90 18.86 -5.05 0.96
CA PHE A 90 18.02 -3.87 1.04
C PHE A 90 17.74 -3.44 2.47
N LEU A 91 17.34 -4.41 3.32
CA LEU A 91 17.02 -4.15 4.71
C LEU A 91 18.23 -3.55 5.46
N LEU A 92 19.40 -4.17 5.34
CA LEU A 92 20.62 -3.70 5.99
C LEU A 92 21.10 -2.35 5.44
N THR A 93 20.83 -2.06 4.17
CA THR A 93 21.19 -0.76 3.58
C THR A 93 20.37 0.37 4.17
N VAL A 94 19.08 0.16 4.47
CA VAL A 94 18.20 1.20 5.03
C VAL A 94 18.15 1.21 6.54
N ALA A 95 18.58 0.13 7.21
CA ALA A 95 18.51 -0.02 8.66
C ALA A 95 19.11 1.17 9.45
N PRO A 96 20.26 1.77 9.06
CA PRO A 96 20.80 2.94 9.76
C PRO A 96 19.90 4.18 9.73
N ASN A 97 18.88 4.20 8.87
CA ASN A 97 17.93 5.29 8.76
C ASN A 97 16.58 5.00 9.42
N ILE A 98 16.42 3.83 10.04
CA ILE A 98 15.23 3.48 10.80
C ILE A 98 15.48 3.84 12.26
N SER A 99 14.63 4.72 12.82
CA SER A 99 14.68 5.06 14.24
C SER A 99 14.36 3.85 15.11
N GLU A 100 15.06 3.68 16.23
CA GLU A 100 14.75 2.65 17.24
C GLU A 100 13.37 2.85 17.88
N GLU A 101 12.81 4.05 17.83
CA GLU A 101 11.42 4.33 18.23
C GLU A 101 10.40 3.61 17.33
N LEU A 102 10.77 3.35 16.06
CA LEU A 102 9.93 2.66 15.09
C LEU A 102 10.18 1.15 15.11
N ILE A 103 11.44 0.75 15.06
CA ILE A 103 11.86 -0.65 15.02
C ILE A 103 13.02 -0.85 16.00
N SER A 104 12.74 -1.53 17.10
CA SER A 104 13.75 -2.01 18.06
C SER A 104 14.77 -2.95 17.39
N PRO A 105 16.01 -3.03 17.92
CA PRO A 105 17.01 -3.97 17.43
C PRO A 105 16.51 -5.42 17.37
N GLU A 106 15.71 -5.85 18.35
CA GLU A 106 15.12 -7.20 18.39
C GLU A 106 14.14 -7.42 17.23
N ASN A 107 13.24 -6.46 16.97
CA ASN A 107 12.30 -6.58 15.86
C ASN A 107 13.01 -6.52 14.51
N LEU A 108 14.04 -5.68 14.36
CA LEU A 108 14.86 -5.65 13.15
C LEU A 108 15.56 -6.99 12.90
N ALA A 109 16.08 -7.64 13.95
CA ALA A 109 16.71 -8.95 13.86
C ALA A 109 15.72 -10.05 13.42
N GLU A 110 14.48 -10.04 13.93
CA GLU A 110 13.42 -10.96 13.50
C GLU A 110 13.02 -10.74 12.04
N ILE A 111 12.86 -9.47 11.63
CA ILE A 111 12.54 -9.12 10.23
C ILE A 111 13.69 -9.55 9.31
N HIS A 112 14.94 -9.37 9.75
CA HIS A 112 16.11 -9.84 9.02
C HIS A 112 16.15 -11.37 8.91
N ASP A 113 15.84 -12.10 9.98
CA ASP A 113 15.77 -13.57 9.94
C ASP A 113 14.63 -14.09 9.07
N LEU A 114 13.53 -13.34 8.92
CA LEU A 114 12.53 -13.64 7.91
C LEU A 114 13.05 -13.34 6.49
N ALA A 115 13.62 -12.16 6.28
CA ALA A 115 14.09 -11.70 4.97
C ALA A 115 15.15 -12.63 4.36
N ARG A 116 16.02 -13.24 5.18
CA ARG A 116 17.06 -14.18 4.73
C ARG A 116 16.52 -15.39 3.96
N HIS A 117 15.25 -15.74 4.15
CA HIS A 117 14.62 -16.88 3.52
C HIS A 117 14.05 -16.53 2.15
N LEU A 118 13.96 -15.25 1.81
CA LEU A 118 13.48 -14.76 0.52
C LEU A 118 14.63 -14.77 -0.48
N LYS A 119 14.41 -15.27 -1.71
CA LYS A 119 15.45 -15.29 -2.74
C LYS A 119 15.75 -13.89 -3.29
N GLU A 120 16.94 -13.77 -3.87
CA GLU A 120 17.32 -12.58 -4.63
C GLU A 120 16.30 -12.27 -5.75
N GLY A 121 16.04 -10.98 -5.99
CA GLY A 121 15.11 -10.56 -7.03
C GLY A 121 13.63 -10.86 -6.78
N VAL A 122 13.24 -11.40 -5.60
CA VAL A 122 11.83 -11.63 -5.25
C VAL A 122 11.00 -10.34 -5.14
N THR A 123 11.66 -9.22 -4.85
CA THR A 123 10.98 -7.94 -4.67
C THR A 123 11.90 -6.79 -4.99
N SER A 124 11.32 -5.70 -5.47
CA SER A 124 11.93 -4.37 -5.56
C SER A 124 11.23 -3.34 -4.66
N PHE A 125 10.34 -3.80 -3.79
CA PHE A 125 9.59 -2.97 -2.85
C PHE A 125 9.25 -3.72 -1.56
N PHE A 126 9.65 -3.15 -0.44
CA PHE A 126 9.23 -3.61 0.89
C PHE A 126 8.79 -2.41 1.73
N GLY A 127 8.15 -2.69 2.86
CA GLY A 127 7.71 -1.66 3.77
C GLY A 127 7.51 -2.18 5.17
N PHE A 128 7.12 -1.24 6.03
CA PHE A 128 6.83 -1.48 7.44
C PHE A 128 5.52 -0.80 7.81
N GLU A 129 4.74 -1.45 8.66
CA GLU A 129 3.51 -0.92 9.25
C GLU A 129 3.71 -0.69 10.76
N PHE A 130 3.36 0.50 11.25
CA PHE A 130 3.48 0.88 12.65
C PHE A 130 2.14 1.28 13.24
N ARG A 131 1.87 0.89 14.49
CA ARG A 131 0.77 1.44 15.28
C ARG A 131 1.22 2.75 15.90
N LEU A 132 0.52 3.85 15.60
CA LEU A 132 0.96 5.18 15.97
C LEU A 132 0.72 5.54 17.45
N MET A 133 -0.05 4.74 18.17
CA MET A 133 -0.30 4.88 19.61
C MET A 133 0.34 3.75 20.44
N SER A 134 1.43 3.15 19.96
CA SER A 134 2.18 2.14 20.70
C SER A 134 3.65 2.51 20.84
N ASN A 135 4.21 2.33 22.04
CA ASN A 135 5.65 2.46 22.31
C ASN A 135 6.40 1.13 22.18
N ASP A 136 5.81 0.11 21.55
CA ASP A 136 6.44 -1.21 21.46
C ASP A 136 7.69 -1.23 20.58
N ALA A 137 7.93 -0.20 19.75
CA ALA A 137 9.01 -0.15 18.76
C ALA A 137 9.03 -1.43 17.90
N ARG A 138 7.85 -1.84 17.41
CA ARG A 138 7.67 -3.01 16.56
C ARG A 138 6.82 -2.66 15.36
N SER A 139 7.18 -3.27 14.24
CA SER A 139 6.49 -3.14 12.97
C SER A 139 6.07 -4.49 12.43
N ASP A 140 5.03 -4.47 11.60
CA ASP A 140 4.75 -5.57 10.67
C ASP A 140 5.60 -5.35 9.40
N TYR A 141 6.12 -6.42 8.81
CA TYR A 141 6.97 -6.37 7.63
C TYR A 141 6.19 -6.78 6.39
N LEU A 142 6.35 -6.07 5.28
CA LEU A 142 5.70 -6.43 4.02
C LEU A 142 6.66 -6.38 2.84
N ILE A 143 6.41 -7.24 1.86
CA ILE A 143 7.04 -7.17 0.53
C ILE A 143 5.96 -7.18 -0.55
N ALA A 144 6.21 -6.50 -1.67
CA ALA A 144 5.40 -6.65 -2.88
C ALA A 144 6.20 -7.36 -3.96
N VAL A 145 5.60 -8.41 -4.51
CA VAL A 145 6.12 -9.21 -5.62
C VAL A 145 5.34 -8.86 -6.87
N SER A 146 6.01 -8.41 -7.91
CA SER A 146 5.40 -8.06 -9.20
C SER A 146 5.24 -9.26 -10.12
N SER A 147 4.30 -9.17 -11.06
CA SER A 147 4.27 -10.06 -12.25
C SER A 147 5.41 -9.82 -13.23
N LYS A 148 6.22 -8.77 -13.02
CA LYS A 148 7.29 -8.35 -13.93
C LYS A 148 8.66 -8.72 -13.38
N LYS A 149 9.69 -8.57 -14.22
CA LYS A 149 11.12 -8.74 -13.84
C LYS A 149 11.46 -10.07 -13.19
N ARG A 150 10.69 -11.12 -13.51
CA ARG A 150 10.89 -12.45 -12.92
C ARG A 150 10.71 -12.50 -11.39
N GLU A 151 10.10 -11.47 -10.78
CA GLU A 151 9.85 -11.44 -9.32
C GLU A 151 8.91 -12.58 -8.92
N ARG A 152 7.91 -12.88 -9.76
CA ARG A 152 7.01 -14.03 -9.63
C ARG A 152 7.78 -15.36 -9.60
N GLU A 153 8.72 -15.55 -10.51
CA GLU A 153 9.56 -16.75 -10.58
C GLU A 153 10.48 -16.84 -9.36
N ALA A 154 11.09 -15.74 -8.95
CA ALA A 154 11.90 -15.67 -7.73
C ALA A 154 11.07 -15.99 -6.47
N LEU A 155 9.79 -15.61 -6.42
CA LEU A 155 8.88 -16.01 -5.34
C LEU A 155 8.64 -17.53 -5.37
N LEU A 156 8.40 -18.13 -6.54
CA LEU A 156 8.23 -19.59 -6.63
C LEU A 156 9.49 -20.34 -6.17
N GLU A 157 10.67 -19.90 -6.59
CA GLU A 157 11.94 -20.48 -6.15
C GLU A 157 12.18 -20.26 -4.65
N THR A 158 11.72 -19.13 -4.10
CA THR A 158 11.66 -18.92 -2.65
C THR A 158 10.83 -20.01 -1.98
N MET A 159 9.60 -20.25 -2.46
CA MET A 159 8.70 -21.25 -1.85
C MET A 159 9.29 -22.67 -1.90
N LYS A 160 10.00 -23.02 -2.97
CA LYS A 160 10.69 -24.33 -3.12
C LYS A 160 11.89 -24.51 -2.20
N SER A 161 12.47 -23.41 -1.71
CA SER A 161 13.70 -23.40 -0.92
C SER A 161 13.49 -22.98 0.54
N LEU A 162 12.22 -22.85 0.97
CA LEU A 162 11.90 -22.59 2.35
C LEU A 162 12.39 -23.74 3.26
N PRO A 163 12.91 -23.43 4.46
CA PRO A 163 13.24 -24.46 5.43
C PRO A 163 12.03 -25.30 5.84
N GLU A 164 12.28 -26.55 6.24
CA GLU A 164 11.26 -27.53 6.65
C GLU A 164 10.24 -26.98 7.67
N LYS A 165 10.69 -26.16 8.63
CA LYS A 165 9.80 -25.53 9.64
C LYS A 165 8.67 -24.69 9.03
N PHE A 166 8.88 -24.09 7.86
CA PHE A 166 7.86 -23.33 7.13
C PHE A 166 6.97 -24.27 6.33
N LEU A 167 7.57 -25.28 5.70
CA LEU A 167 6.84 -26.29 4.93
C LEU A 167 5.88 -27.10 5.80
N GLN A 168 6.14 -27.25 7.10
CA GLN A 168 5.18 -27.90 8.01
C GLN A 168 3.85 -27.14 8.19
N LEU A 169 3.76 -25.88 7.75
CA LEU A 169 2.55 -25.06 7.85
C LEU A 169 1.74 -25.12 6.56
N ASN A 170 0.43 -25.37 6.68
CA ASN A 170 -0.47 -25.46 5.53
C ASN A 170 -0.58 -24.14 4.76
N GLU A 171 -0.41 -23.01 5.45
CA GLU A 171 -0.50 -21.68 4.86
C GLU A 171 0.62 -21.45 3.83
N TRP A 172 1.84 -21.93 4.11
CA TRP A 172 2.94 -21.83 3.16
C TRP A 172 2.76 -22.73 1.94
N HIS A 173 2.16 -23.91 2.11
CA HIS A 173 1.74 -24.73 0.97
C HIS A 173 0.73 -24.01 0.08
N ARG A 174 -0.27 -23.34 0.67
CA ARG A 174 -1.26 -22.56 -0.09
C ARG A 174 -0.65 -21.38 -0.84
N VAL A 175 0.33 -20.70 -0.24
CA VAL A 175 1.10 -19.63 -0.91
C VAL A 175 1.89 -20.21 -2.08
N LYS A 176 2.52 -21.38 -1.92
CA LYS A 176 3.21 -22.10 -3.00
C LYS A 176 2.26 -22.47 -4.13
N ASP A 177 1.13 -23.11 -3.84
CA ASP A 177 0.14 -23.53 -4.83
C ASP A 177 -0.44 -22.34 -5.62
N LEU A 178 -0.74 -21.24 -4.92
CA LEU A 178 -1.14 -20.00 -5.56
C LEU A 178 -0.04 -19.49 -6.50
N THR A 179 1.22 -19.49 -6.06
CA THR A 179 2.35 -18.97 -6.83
C THR A 179 2.63 -19.84 -8.07
N GLU A 180 2.51 -21.17 -7.95
CA GLU A 180 2.60 -22.09 -9.08
C GLU A 180 1.51 -21.80 -10.12
N LYS A 181 0.26 -21.64 -9.67
CA LYS A 181 -0.85 -21.24 -10.54
C LYS A 181 -0.72 -19.83 -11.08
N TRP A 182 -0.03 -18.93 -10.39
CA TRP A 182 0.24 -17.60 -10.90
C TRP A 182 1.33 -17.62 -11.98
N MET A 183 2.32 -18.50 -11.87
CA MET A 183 3.40 -18.65 -12.84
C MET A 183 2.93 -19.30 -14.15
N ASP A 184 2.06 -20.31 -14.08
CA ASP A 184 1.53 -21.03 -15.25
C ASP A 184 0.82 -20.10 -16.26
N PRO A 185 1.35 -19.93 -17.50
CA PRO A 185 0.73 -19.11 -18.53
C PRO A 185 -0.68 -19.54 -18.96
N ASN A 186 -1.07 -20.79 -18.70
CA ASN A 186 -2.42 -21.28 -19.00
C ASN A 186 -3.43 -21.02 -17.88
N SER A 187 -2.96 -20.54 -16.73
CA SER A 187 -3.82 -20.21 -15.60
C SER A 187 -4.40 -18.82 -15.74
N ILE A 188 -5.68 -18.67 -15.37
CA ILE A 188 -6.35 -17.37 -15.32
C ILE A 188 -5.65 -16.37 -14.40
N LEU A 189 -4.87 -16.84 -13.41
CA LEU A 189 -4.16 -15.96 -12.48
C LEU A 189 -3.00 -15.23 -13.16
N HIS A 190 -2.38 -15.81 -14.20
CA HIS A 190 -1.17 -15.30 -14.84
C HIS A 190 -1.33 -13.84 -15.30
N ASP A 191 -2.46 -13.54 -15.94
CA ASP A 191 -2.79 -12.22 -16.48
C ASP A 191 -3.62 -11.35 -15.52
N ARG A 192 -4.37 -11.97 -14.60
CA ARG A 192 -5.33 -11.25 -13.76
C ARG A 192 -4.72 -10.74 -12.46
N VAL A 193 -3.64 -11.37 -11.99
CA VAL A 193 -2.89 -10.96 -10.81
C VAL A 193 -1.60 -10.23 -11.25
N LEU A 194 -1.56 -8.93 -10.99
CA LEU A 194 -0.45 -8.03 -11.32
C LEU A 194 0.68 -8.10 -10.29
N GLY A 195 0.38 -8.57 -9.10
CA GLY A 195 1.34 -8.73 -8.02
C GLY A 195 0.74 -9.39 -6.78
N ILE A 196 1.59 -9.81 -5.87
CA ILE A 196 1.22 -10.37 -4.57
C ILE A 196 1.95 -9.57 -3.49
N TRP A 197 1.23 -9.15 -2.45
CA TRP A 197 1.85 -8.62 -1.24
C TRP A 197 1.78 -9.66 -0.15
N LEU A 198 2.93 -9.89 0.50
CA LEU A 198 3.04 -10.73 1.69
C LEU A 198 3.27 -9.80 2.87
N GLU A 199 2.32 -9.78 3.81
CA GLU A 199 2.37 -8.96 5.02
C GLU A 199 2.50 -9.87 6.23
N PHE A 200 3.58 -9.74 6.98
CA PHE A 200 3.91 -10.57 8.12
C PHE A 200 3.64 -9.81 9.42
N ASP A 201 2.77 -10.37 10.26
CA ASP A 201 2.41 -9.82 11.57
C ASP A 201 3.58 -10.00 12.58
N THR A 202 4.73 -9.37 12.31
CA THR A 202 5.96 -9.47 13.13
C THR A 202 5.84 -8.74 14.46
N THR A 203 4.78 -7.97 14.69
CA THR A 203 4.48 -7.41 16.01
C THR A 203 4.19 -8.50 17.06
N ASN A 204 3.75 -9.70 16.66
CA ASN A 204 3.44 -10.80 17.57
C ASN A 204 4.71 -11.48 18.12
N LYS A 205 5.00 -11.25 19.40
CA LYS A 205 6.15 -11.87 20.09
C LYS A 205 6.04 -13.40 20.12
N GLY A 206 7.16 -14.09 19.91
CA GLY A 206 7.27 -15.53 20.07
C GLY A 206 6.84 -16.38 18.86
N VAL A 207 6.41 -15.76 17.76
CA VAL A 207 6.12 -16.48 16.51
C VAL A 207 7.44 -16.86 15.84
N LYS A 208 7.84 -18.13 15.93
CA LYS A 208 9.10 -18.64 15.37
C LYS A 208 9.09 -18.81 13.84
N THR A 209 7.91 -18.99 13.27
CA THR A 209 7.69 -19.24 11.85
C THR A 209 6.53 -18.38 11.39
N PRO A 210 6.77 -17.13 10.96
CA PRO A 210 5.69 -16.23 10.59
C PRO A 210 4.99 -16.73 9.33
N VAL A 211 3.67 -16.57 9.31
CA VAL A 211 2.82 -16.81 8.15
C VAL A 211 2.42 -15.45 7.57
N PRO A 212 2.44 -15.25 6.24
CA PRO A 212 2.02 -13.99 5.66
C PRO A 212 0.49 -13.92 5.56
N ASN A 213 -0.08 -12.74 5.78
CA ASN A 213 -1.33 -12.34 5.15
C ASN A 213 -1.05 -12.05 3.68
N VAL A 214 -1.96 -12.45 2.78
CA VAL A 214 -1.73 -12.37 1.33
C VAL A 214 -2.72 -11.41 0.69
N PHE A 215 -2.20 -10.40 -0.01
CA PHE A 215 -3.00 -9.49 -0.83
C PHE A 215 -2.69 -9.73 -2.31
N LEU A 216 -3.72 -10.04 -3.07
CA LEU A 216 -3.65 -10.17 -4.52
C LEU A 216 -3.85 -8.79 -5.12
N GLN A 217 -2.82 -8.24 -5.76
CA GLN A 217 -2.98 -7.07 -6.61
C GLN A 217 -3.58 -7.51 -7.93
N THR A 218 -4.83 -7.15 -8.16
CA THR A 218 -5.58 -7.55 -9.34
C THR A 218 -5.56 -6.45 -10.39
N ILE A 219 -5.88 -6.82 -11.64
CA ILE A 219 -6.49 -5.83 -12.53
C ILE A 219 -7.71 -5.20 -11.82
N PRO A 220 -8.03 -3.91 -12.04
CA PRO A 220 -9.18 -3.29 -11.40
C PRO A 220 -10.47 -4.10 -11.61
N LEU A 221 -11.12 -4.51 -10.53
CA LEU A 221 -12.36 -5.28 -10.52
C LEU A 221 -13.54 -4.35 -10.29
N ARG A 222 -14.57 -4.52 -11.13
CA ARG A 222 -15.85 -3.80 -11.12
C ARG A 222 -16.85 -4.58 -11.95
N ILE A 223 -18.13 -4.49 -11.61
CA ILE A 223 -19.22 -5.04 -12.41
C ILE A 223 -20.14 -3.87 -12.79
N ASP A 224 -20.13 -3.50 -14.08
CA ASP A 224 -21.04 -2.49 -14.61
C ASP A 224 -22.25 -3.15 -15.30
N GLU A 225 -22.05 -4.33 -15.85
CA GLU A 225 -23.08 -5.14 -16.51
C GLU A 225 -23.03 -6.60 -16.05
N SER A 226 -24.14 -7.34 -16.18
CA SER A 226 -24.21 -8.77 -15.77
C SER A 226 -23.13 -9.65 -16.42
N LYS A 227 -22.65 -9.29 -17.62
CA LYS A 227 -21.56 -10.01 -18.32
C LYS A 227 -20.19 -9.86 -17.64
N ASP A 228 -20.00 -8.86 -16.78
CA ASP A 228 -18.73 -8.61 -16.08
C ASP A 228 -18.54 -9.54 -14.87
N VAL A 229 -19.61 -10.17 -14.38
CA VAL A 229 -19.57 -11.13 -13.27
C VAL A 229 -18.53 -12.22 -13.52
N GLU A 230 -18.54 -12.82 -14.73
CA GLU A 230 -17.60 -13.89 -15.08
C GLU A 230 -16.15 -13.40 -15.24
N LYS A 231 -15.93 -12.09 -15.48
CA LYS A 231 -14.58 -11.50 -15.48
C LYS A 231 -13.99 -11.41 -14.07
N CYS A 232 -14.84 -11.44 -13.04
CA CYS A 232 -14.45 -11.35 -11.63
C CYS A 232 -14.56 -12.68 -10.88
N SER A 233 -15.25 -13.68 -11.45
CA SER A 233 -15.56 -14.95 -10.77
C SER A 233 -14.33 -15.78 -10.41
N TRP A 234 -13.22 -15.59 -11.12
CA TRP A 234 -11.94 -16.25 -10.81
C TRP A 234 -11.42 -15.95 -9.40
N VAL A 235 -11.78 -14.79 -8.81
CA VAL A 235 -11.37 -14.44 -7.45
C VAL A 235 -11.94 -15.44 -6.45
N THR A 236 -13.25 -15.63 -6.46
CA THR A 236 -13.96 -16.49 -5.49
C THR A 236 -13.91 -17.97 -5.87
N ARG A 237 -13.74 -18.30 -7.15
CA ARG A 237 -13.75 -19.68 -7.65
C ARG A 237 -12.36 -20.32 -7.78
N VAL A 238 -11.30 -19.52 -7.89
CA VAL A 238 -9.92 -20.01 -8.08
C VAL A 238 -8.98 -19.45 -7.03
N ALA A 239 -8.79 -18.14 -6.98
CA ALA A 239 -7.72 -17.53 -6.18
C ALA A 239 -7.92 -17.68 -4.66
N ILE A 240 -9.10 -17.35 -4.15
CA ILE A 240 -9.41 -17.49 -2.71
C ILE A 240 -9.44 -18.96 -2.27
N PRO A 241 -9.99 -19.91 -3.05
CA PRO A 241 -9.88 -21.33 -2.73
C PRO A 241 -8.44 -21.85 -2.64
N LEU A 242 -7.54 -21.41 -3.53
CA LEU A 242 -6.11 -21.74 -3.43
C LEU A 242 -5.51 -21.19 -2.12
N LEU A 243 -5.80 -19.93 -1.78
CA LEU A 243 -5.27 -19.29 -0.57
C LEU A 243 -5.82 -19.85 0.74
N THR A 244 -7.06 -20.33 0.74
CA THR A 244 -7.73 -20.81 1.96
C THR A 244 -7.75 -22.33 2.08
N GLY A 245 -7.44 -23.05 1.00
CA GLY A 245 -7.58 -24.51 0.93
C GLY A 245 -9.03 -24.99 0.96
N SER A 246 -10.01 -24.11 0.76
CA SER A 246 -11.44 -24.45 0.89
C SER A 246 -12.29 -23.68 -0.12
N LYS A 247 -13.45 -24.23 -0.50
CA LYS A 247 -14.37 -23.52 -1.39
C LYS A 247 -14.98 -22.31 -0.68
N VAL A 248 -15.07 -21.19 -1.39
CA VAL A 248 -15.81 -20.01 -0.93
C VAL A 248 -17.29 -20.35 -0.79
N SER A 249 -17.91 -19.92 0.32
CA SER A 249 -19.34 -20.14 0.54
C SER A 249 -20.17 -19.33 -0.46
N LYS A 250 -21.36 -19.82 -0.83
CA LYS A 250 -22.23 -19.10 -1.77
C LYS A 250 -22.62 -17.71 -1.27
N LYS A 251 -22.80 -17.56 0.05
CA LYS A 251 -23.09 -16.27 0.68
C LYS A 251 -21.96 -15.27 0.50
N LEU A 252 -20.71 -15.69 0.74
CA LEU A 252 -19.55 -14.83 0.52
C LEU A 252 -19.36 -14.49 -0.97
N GLU A 253 -19.53 -15.46 -1.86
CA GLU A 253 -19.47 -15.21 -3.30
C GLU A 253 -20.51 -14.17 -3.74
N ASN A 254 -21.76 -14.31 -3.30
CA ASN A 254 -22.81 -13.34 -3.58
C ASN A 254 -22.49 -11.96 -3.01
N LYS A 255 -21.99 -11.89 -1.77
CA LYS A 255 -21.61 -10.61 -1.13
C LYS A 255 -20.44 -9.94 -1.86
N PHE A 256 -19.49 -10.72 -2.37
CA PHE A 256 -18.40 -10.21 -3.19
C PHE A 256 -18.90 -9.58 -4.49
N PHE A 257 -19.79 -10.26 -5.23
CA PHE A 257 -20.34 -9.68 -6.46
C PHE A 257 -21.20 -8.46 -6.20
N GLU A 258 -22.06 -8.49 -5.17
CA GLU A 258 -22.83 -7.33 -4.73
C GLU A 258 -21.92 -6.13 -4.42
N ALA A 259 -20.78 -6.37 -3.75
CA ALA A 259 -19.81 -5.32 -3.44
C ALA A 259 -19.19 -4.69 -4.67
N LEU A 260 -18.96 -5.46 -5.75
CA LEU A 260 -18.42 -4.95 -7.01
C LEU A 260 -19.46 -4.22 -7.86
N GLU A 261 -20.70 -4.71 -7.87
CA GLU A 261 -21.84 -4.11 -8.59
C GLU A 261 -22.20 -2.72 -8.04
N LYS A 262 -22.14 -2.56 -6.71
CA LYS A 262 -22.53 -1.31 -6.04
C LYS A 262 -21.41 -0.26 -5.98
N LEU A 263 -20.23 -0.54 -6.54
CA LEU A 263 -19.11 0.42 -6.51
C LEU A 263 -19.51 1.76 -7.16
N PRO A 264 -19.12 2.91 -6.59
CA PRO A 264 -19.29 4.21 -7.23
C PRO A 264 -18.65 4.28 -8.62
N LYS A 265 -19.23 5.09 -9.52
CA LYS A 265 -18.72 5.29 -10.88
C LYS A 265 -17.26 5.74 -10.78
N HIS A 266 -16.33 5.00 -11.38
CA HIS A 266 -14.86 5.17 -11.33
C HIS A 266 -14.10 4.50 -10.17
N ALA A 267 -14.78 4.02 -9.12
CA ALA A 267 -14.17 3.21 -8.09
C ALA A 267 -13.97 1.76 -8.57
N SER A 268 -12.93 1.10 -8.03
CA SER A 268 -12.61 -0.30 -8.35
C SER A 268 -11.93 -0.99 -7.18
N VAL A 269 -12.19 -2.28 -7.00
CA VAL A 269 -11.36 -3.12 -6.13
C VAL A 269 -10.06 -3.41 -6.86
N PHE A 270 -8.91 -3.18 -6.22
CA PHE A 270 -7.61 -3.47 -6.82
C PHE A 270 -6.74 -4.41 -5.99
N HIS A 271 -6.97 -4.50 -4.68
CA HIS A 271 -6.45 -5.61 -3.88
C HIS A 271 -7.61 -6.44 -3.29
N VAL A 272 -7.45 -7.76 -3.33
CA VAL A 272 -8.26 -8.71 -2.56
C VAL A 272 -7.33 -9.47 -1.63
N ALA A 273 -7.63 -9.49 -0.34
CA ALA A 273 -6.76 -10.11 0.65
C ALA A 273 -7.42 -11.26 1.41
N SER A 274 -6.60 -12.25 1.75
CA SER A 274 -6.92 -13.29 2.71
C SER A 274 -5.95 -13.18 3.90
N MET A 275 -6.51 -13.01 5.11
CA MET A 275 -5.74 -12.87 6.34
C MET A 275 -5.32 -14.24 6.88
N ILE A 276 -4.64 -15.06 6.06
CA ILE A 276 -4.37 -16.49 6.37
C ILE A 276 -3.49 -16.72 7.60
N ALA A 277 -2.75 -15.70 8.05
CA ALA A 277 -1.97 -15.76 9.29
C ALA A 277 -2.85 -15.67 10.54
N ARG A 278 -4.14 -15.35 10.38
CA ARG A 278 -5.10 -15.14 11.46
C ARG A 278 -6.21 -16.18 11.32
N ASP A 279 -6.74 -16.66 12.44
CA ASP A 279 -7.93 -17.56 12.44
C ASP A 279 -9.22 -16.77 12.14
N THR A 280 -9.23 -16.04 11.02
CA THR A 280 -10.42 -15.33 10.52
C THR A 280 -11.15 -16.26 9.58
N LYS A 281 -12.09 -17.04 10.12
CA LYS A 281 -12.87 -18.00 9.33
C LYS A 281 -13.76 -17.28 8.31
N GLY A 282 -13.47 -17.50 7.03
CA GLY A 282 -14.45 -17.35 5.94
C GLY A 282 -14.74 -15.93 5.45
N GLY A 283 -13.82 -14.98 5.61
CA GLY A 283 -13.94 -13.63 5.05
C GLY A 283 -12.79 -13.25 4.12
N ILE A 284 -13.01 -12.22 3.30
CA ILE A 284 -11.97 -11.59 2.47
C ILE A 284 -11.96 -10.09 2.70
N ARG A 285 -10.79 -9.47 2.52
CA ARG A 285 -10.65 -8.00 2.53
C ARG A 285 -10.66 -7.47 1.12
N LEU A 286 -11.45 -6.43 0.89
CA LEU A 286 -11.45 -5.67 -0.36
C LEU A 286 -10.77 -4.32 -0.11
N VAL A 287 -9.86 -3.95 -1.01
CA VAL A 287 -9.25 -2.62 -1.04
C VAL A 287 -9.70 -1.91 -2.30
N ILE A 288 -10.42 -0.81 -2.10
CA ILE A 288 -11.09 -0.03 -3.13
C ILE A 288 -10.31 1.26 -3.36
N LYS A 289 -9.93 1.53 -4.60
CA LYS A 289 -9.28 2.78 -5.01
C LYS A 289 -10.24 3.66 -5.80
N ARG A 290 -9.89 4.95 -5.88
CA ARG A 290 -10.62 5.98 -6.64
C ARG A 290 -12.07 6.18 -6.17
N ILE A 291 -12.36 5.83 -4.93
CA ILE A 291 -13.60 6.21 -4.25
C ILE A 291 -13.42 7.60 -3.65
N LYS A 292 -14.37 8.50 -3.86
CA LYS A 292 -14.32 9.84 -3.25
C LYS A 292 -14.82 9.80 -1.81
N PRO A 293 -14.34 10.68 -0.91
CA PRO A 293 -14.79 10.70 0.49
C PRO A 293 -16.31 10.72 0.65
N GLU A 294 -17.00 11.54 -0.15
CA GLU A 294 -18.46 11.67 -0.14
C GLU A 294 -19.23 10.43 -0.63
N GLU A 295 -18.55 9.50 -1.32
CA GLU A 295 -19.14 8.26 -1.84
C GLU A 295 -18.97 7.08 -0.87
N ILE A 296 -18.09 7.18 0.13
CA ILE A 296 -17.73 6.07 1.03
C ILE A 296 -18.94 5.62 1.85
N ILE A 297 -19.61 6.53 2.55
CA ILE A 297 -20.76 6.18 3.41
C ILE A 297 -21.93 5.64 2.58
N PRO A 298 -22.41 6.31 1.50
CA PRO A 298 -23.47 5.76 0.66
C PRO A 298 -23.15 4.36 0.11
N TYR A 299 -21.90 4.13 -0.30
CA TYR A 299 -21.46 2.81 -0.74
C TYR A 299 -21.55 1.76 0.36
N LEU A 300 -21.03 2.06 1.56
CA LEU A 300 -21.10 1.15 2.71
C LEU A 300 -22.55 0.81 3.09
N GLU A 301 -23.41 1.82 3.19
CA GLU A 301 -24.84 1.65 3.50
C GLU A 301 -25.56 0.80 2.45
N SER A 302 -25.22 0.98 1.17
CA SER A 302 -25.78 0.17 0.08
C SER A 302 -25.47 -1.32 0.24
N LEU A 303 -24.39 -1.69 0.94
CA LEU A 303 -24.02 -3.08 1.24
C LEU A 303 -24.59 -3.62 2.56
N GLY A 304 -25.38 -2.79 3.25
CA GLY A 304 -25.96 -3.10 4.56
C GLY A 304 -25.02 -2.83 5.74
N TRP A 305 -23.89 -2.13 5.53
CA TRP A 305 -23.10 -1.61 6.63
C TRP A 305 -23.89 -0.51 7.34
N ARG A 306 -23.83 -0.48 8.67
CA ARG A 306 -24.53 0.52 9.48
C ARG A 306 -23.60 1.08 10.53
N GLU A 307 -23.67 2.38 10.70
CA GLU A 307 -23.07 3.06 11.83
C GLU A 307 -24.04 2.99 13.01
N ASN A 308 -23.56 2.53 14.18
CA ASN A 308 -24.39 2.52 15.39
C ASN A 308 -24.43 3.88 16.11
N SER A 309 -23.53 4.80 15.74
CA SER A 309 -23.39 6.12 16.34
C SER A 309 -23.45 7.18 15.24
N GLU A 310 -24.46 8.05 15.27
CA GLU A 310 -24.74 8.97 14.17
C GLU A 310 -23.55 9.87 13.80
N GLY A 311 -23.00 9.67 12.60
CA GLY A 311 -22.19 10.65 11.88
C GLY A 311 -20.71 10.73 12.26
N LYS A 312 -20.17 9.80 13.05
CA LYS A 312 -18.75 9.82 13.44
C LYS A 312 -17.82 9.57 12.26
N LEU A 313 -18.14 8.60 11.41
CA LEU A 313 -17.36 8.32 10.20
C LEU A 313 -17.42 9.50 9.23
N LYS A 314 -18.58 10.16 9.12
CA LYS A 314 -18.72 11.36 8.29
C LYS A 314 -17.81 12.48 8.78
N THR A 315 -17.85 12.76 10.08
CA THR A 315 -16.98 13.75 10.73
C THR A 315 -15.51 13.44 10.47
N LEU A 316 -15.10 12.17 10.63
CA LEU A 316 -13.74 11.74 10.37
C LEU A 316 -13.34 11.96 8.89
N LEU A 317 -14.20 11.61 7.93
CA LEU A 317 -13.94 11.85 6.51
C LEU A 317 -13.82 13.35 6.18
N ASP A 318 -14.65 14.17 6.80
CA ASP A 318 -14.61 15.63 6.67
C ASP A 318 -13.33 16.24 7.25
N GLU A 319 -12.77 15.67 8.31
CA GLU A 319 -11.48 16.09 8.85
C GLU A 319 -10.31 15.63 7.95
N LEU A 320 -10.33 14.36 7.51
CA LEU A 320 -9.23 13.75 6.75
C LEU A 320 -9.02 14.38 5.36
N LYS A 321 -10.06 14.94 4.74
CA LYS A 321 -9.94 15.60 3.42
C LYS A 321 -8.99 16.81 3.41
N ASN A 322 -8.69 17.38 4.58
CA ASN A 322 -7.75 18.50 4.71
C ASN A 322 -6.30 18.05 4.61
N TYR A 323 -6.01 16.79 4.95
CA TYR A 323 -4.64 16.26 5.04
C TYR A 323 -4.35 15.25 3.93
N SER A 324 -5.39 14.59 3.42
CA SER A 324 -5.30 13.57 2.39
C SER A 324 -6.15 13.95 1.19
N ASN A 325 -5.60 13.79 -0.01
CA ASN A 325 -6.33 14.02 -1.25
C ASN A 325 -6.62 12.72 -2.04
N CYS A 326 -6.29 11.58 -1.45
CA CYS A 326 -6.64 10.28 -1.99
C CYS A 326 -6.88 9.29 -0.85
N ILE A 327 -8.08 8.71 -0.82
CA ILE A 327 -8.44 7.67 0.14
C ILE A 327 -8.61 6.34 -0.61
N ARG A 328 -8.09 5.26 -0.02
CA ARG A 328 -8.45 3.89 -0.38
C ARG A 328 -9.23 3.26 0.76
N LEU A 329 -10.37 2.66 0.44
CA LEU A 329 -11.28 2.07 1.41
C LEU A 329 -10.98 0.58 1.58
N HIS A 330 -10.81 0.15 2.82
CA HIS A 330 -10.70 -1.26 3.23
C HIS A 330 -11.99 -1.69 3.88
N ILE A 331 -12.61 -2.75 3.35
CA ILE A 331 -13.73 -3.45 3.99
C ILE A 331 -13.42 -4.93 4.09
N ASN A 332 -13.84 -5.55 5.19
CA ASN A 332 -13.86 -7.01 5.27
C ASN A 332 -15.28 -7.49 5.00
N ILE A 333 -15.43 -8.53 4.18
CA ILE A 333 -16.72 -9.13 3.86
C ILE A 333 -16.70 -10.63 4.16
N SER A 334 -17.83 -11.11 4.65
CA SER A 334 -18.18 -12.53 4.81
C SER A 334 -19.55 -12.74 4.16
N ASP A 335 -20.55 -13.25 4.88
CA ASP A 335 -21.95 -13.13 4.45
C ASP A 335 -22.55 -11.74 4.70
N HIS A 336 -21.81 -10.86 5.39
CA HIS A 336 -22.12 -9.46 5.64
C HIS A 336 -20.86 -8.59 5.51
N VAL A 337 -21.02 -7.26 5.53
CA VAL A 337 -19.90 -6.32 5.66
C VAL A 337 -19.58 -6.15 7.14
N HIS A 338 -18.32 -6.38 7.52
CA HIS A 338 -17.90 -6.22 8.91
C HIS A 338 -17.92 -4.74 9.34
N PRO A 339 -18.16 -4.44 10.63
CA PRO A 339 -18.26 -3.05 11.11
C PRO A 339 -16.98 -2.22 10.92
N LYS A 340 -15.81 -2.84 11.10
CA LYS A 340 -14.52 -2.14 10.97
C LYS A 340 -14.21 -1.82 9.51
N VAL A 341 -13.98 -0.54 9.23
CA VAL A 341 -13.52 -0.01 7.95
C VAL A 341 -12.13 0.60 8.10
N GLY A 342 -11.31 0.52 7.04
CA GLY A 342 -10.00 1.18 7.00
C GLY A 342 -9.96 2.25 5.92
N LEU A 343 -9.32 3.37 6.21
CA LEU A 343 -9.13 4.51 5.33
C LEU A 343 -7.64 4.72 5.14
N GLU A 344 -7.07 4.22 4.05
CA GLU A 344 -5.68 4.55 3.69
C GLU A 344 -5.64 5.94 3.04
N CYS A 345 -4.98 6.87 3.70
CA CYS A 345 -4.85 8.27 3.35
C CYS A 345 -3.49 8.52 2.68
N PHE A 346 -3.53 8.98 1.43
CA PHE A 346 -2.36 9.26 0.61
C PHE A 346 -2.27 10.75 0.27
N ILE A 347 -1.03 11.23 0.14
CA ILE A 347 -0.70 12.50 -0.47
C ILE A 347 -0.34 12.22 -1.94
N SER A 348 -1.22 12.65 -2.86
CA SER A 348 -1.15 12.42 -4.30
C SER A 348 -0.90 13.73 -5.08
N PRO A 349 -0.18 13.72 -6.22
CA PRO A 349 0.55 12.60 -6.81
C PRO A 349 1.61 12.05 -5.85
N GLU A 350 2.03 10.79 -6.03
CA GLU A 350 3.06 10.16 -5.20
C GLU A 350 4.36 10.96 -5.34
N ARG A 351 4.61 11.84 -4.38
CA ARG A 351 5.81 12.66 -4.30
C ARG A 351 6.59 12.20 -3.10
N TYR A 352 7.33 11.10 -3.30
CA TYR A 352 8.07 10.37 -2.27
C TYR A 352 9.03 11.23 -1.41
N HIS A 353 9.28 12.49 -1.82
CA HIS A 353 10.19 13.45 -1.21
C HIS A 353 9.48 14.66 -0.55
N GLU A 354 8.17 14.83 -0.66
CA GLU A 354 7.46 16.00 -0.07
C GLU A 354 7.06 15.76 1.39
N VAL A 355 7.93 16.15 2.31
CA VAL A 355 7.78 15.95 3.76
C VAL A 355 6.76 16.91 4.40
N ASP A 356 6.62 18.15 3.92
CA ASP A 356 5.83 19.20 4.56
C ASP A 356 4.34 18.81 4.76
N ARG A 357 3.73 18.16 3.77
CA ARG A 357 2.33 17.72 3.88
C ARG A 357 2.14 16.57 4.87
N TRP A 358 3.17 15.76 5.07
CA TRP A 358 3.14 14.72 6.10
C TRP A 358 3.22 15.32 7.49
N GLU A 359 4.00 16.40 7.67
CA GLU A 359 4.13 17.08 8.96
C GLU A 359 2.76 17.56 9.46
N GLU A 360 2.01 18.30 8.64
CA GLU A 360 0.67 18.78 9.00
C GLU A 360 -0.28 17.64 9.36
N PHE A 361 -0.21 16.52 8.62
CA PHE A 361 -1.07 15.37 8.90
C PHE A 361 -0.68 14.68 10.22
N PHE A 362 0.61 14.50 10.50
CA PHE A 362 1.03 13.92 11.77
C PHE A 362 0.78 14.84 12.97
N ASP A 363 0.90 16.17 12.81
CA ASP A 363 0.48 17.14 13.82
C ASP A 363 -0.99 16.99 14.18
N TYR A 364 -1.85 16.87 13.15
CA TYR A 364 -3.25 16.57 13.34
C TYR A 364 -3.45 15.26 14.13
N LEU A 365 -2.75 14.18 13.77
CA LEU A 365 -2.88 12.90 14.48
C LEU A 365 -2.41 12.98 15.94
N VAL A 366 -1.33 13.71 16.22
CA VAL A 366 -0.88 13.98 17.60
C VAL A 366 -1.95 14.75 18.35
N SER A 367 -2.52 15.81 17.77
CA SER A 367 -3.59 16.61 18.40
C SER A 367 -4.86 15.80 18.69
N LYS A 368 -5.10 14.73 17.94
CA LYS A 368 -6.22 13.80 18.12
C LYS A 368 -5.89 12.62 19.04
N ASN A 369 -4.70 12.56 19.64
CA ASN A 369 -4.19 11.41 20.39
C ASN A 369 -4.23 10.10 19.57
N LEU A 370 -3.93 10.21 18.28
CA LEU A 370 -3.81 9.09 17.34
C LEU A 370 -2.36 8.83 16.93
N CYS A 371 -1.43 9.69 17.32
CA CYS A 371 0.01 9.50 17.13
C CYS A 371 0.79 9.98 18.36
N LEU A 372 1.80 9.23 18.78
CA LEU A 372 2.74 9.68 19.80
C LEU A 372 3.75 10.67 19.19
N PRO A 373 4.12 11.76 19.89
CA PRO A 373 5.05 12.77 19.36
C PRO A 373 6.40 12.20 18.89
N ASN A 374 6.99 11.27 19.64
CA ASN A 374 8.25 10.60 19.26
C ASN A 374 8.10 9.79 17.96
N LEU A 375 6.95 9.15 17.72
CA LEU A 375 6.69 8.41 16.47
C LEU A 375 6.48 9.34 15.28
N ARG A 376 5.81 10.48 15.47
CA ARG A 376 5.75 11.55 14.44
C ARG A 376 7.15 11.93 13.98
N ASP A 377 8.02 12.29 14.93
CA ASP A 377 9.36 12.80 14.62
C ASP A 377 10.21 11.71 13.94
N ALA A 378 10.10 10.47 14.41
CA ALA A 378 10.77 9.32 13.81
C ALA A 378 10.29 9.05 12.36
N LEU A 379 8.99 9.15 12.09
CA LEU A 379 8.43 8.95 10.75
C LEU A 379 8.85 10.07 9.79
N LEU A 380 8.85 11.32 10.22
CA LEU A 380 9.31 12.47 9.42
C LEU A 380 10.83 12.44 9.17
N GLY A 381 11.58 11.75 10.04
CA GLY A 381 13.01 11.49 9.91
C GLY A 381 13.38 10.38 8.91
N PHE A 382 12.43 9.53 8.51
CA PHE A 382 12.70 8.34 7.70
C PHE A 382 12.96 8.59 6.19
N PRO A 383 12.22 9.49 5.50
CA PRO A 383 12.37 9.68 4.06
C PRO A 383 13.80 10.02 3.63
N GLY A 384 14.20 9.58 2.43
CA GLY A 384 15.53 9.84 1.89
C GLY A 384 15.92 8.92 0.74
N VAL A 385 17.12 9.12 0.21
CA VAL A 385 17.65 8.36 -0.92
C VAL A 385 19.02 7.78 -0.58
N THR A 386 19.25 6.53 -0.95
CA THR A 386 20.57 5.89 -0.93
C THR A 386 20.90 5.45 -2.36
N GLN A 387 21.99 5.91 -2.96
CA GLN A 387 22.29 5.66 -4.37
C GLN A 387 23.71 5.11 -4.60
N GLU A 388 23.89 4.32 -5.66
CA GLU A 388 25.19 3.69 -6.00
C GLU A 388 26.17 4.69 -6.59
N ASP A 389 25.65 5.61 -7.39
CA ASP A 389 26.42 6.56 -8.18
C ASP A 389 26.16 7.97 -7.67
N LEU A 390 27.17 8.64 -7.13
CA LEU A 390 27.09 10.05 -6.70
C LEU A 390 27.48 11.04 -7.78
N SER A 391 27.82 10.59 -9.00
CA SER A 391 28.15 11.49 -10.11
C SER A 391 26.97 12.37 -10.52
N GLN A 392 25.75 11.95 -10.20
CA GLN A 392 24.53 12.71 -10.44
C GLN A 392 23.57 12.56 -9.26
N GLU A 393 22.91 13.64 -8.88
CA GLU A 393 21.85 13.62 -7.87
C GLU A 393 20.64 12.80 -8.35
N PHE A 394 20.03 12.04 -7.45
CA PHE A 394 18.79 11.34 -7.76
C PHE A 394 17.66 12.31 -8.11
N THR A 395 16.98 12.06 -9.22
CA THR A 395 15.72 12.75 -9.55
C THR A 395 14.69 11.75 -10.08
N PHE A 396 13.41 12.04 -9.91
CA PHE A 396 12.32 11.17 -10.39
C PHE A 396 12.15 11.19 -11.92
N GLU A 397 12.77 12.14 -12.60
CA GLU A 397 12.84 12.22 -14.06
C GLU A 397 13.93 11.29 -14.62
N SER A 398 15.04 11.17 -13.90
CA SER A 398 16.20 10.39 -14.32
C SER A 398 16.14 8.94 -13.84
N TYR A 399 15.52 8.69 -12.70
CA TYR A 399 15.30 7.36 -12.15
C TYR A 399 13.83 6.97 -12.26
N VAL A 400 13.59 5.80 -12.83
CA VAL A 400 12.26 5.17 -12.77
C VAL A 400 12.32 4.02 -11.78
N PRO A 401 11.18 3.55 -11.24
CA PRO A 401 11.18 2.31 -10.51
C PRO A 401 11.94 1.24 -11.29
N SER A 402 12.69 0.39 -10.58
CA SER A 402 12.99 -0.97 -11.05
C SER A 402 11.63 -1.67 -11.28
N VAL A 403 11.38 -2.96 -11.34
CA VAL A 403 10.10 -3.48 -11.94
C VAL A 403 9.76 -2.99 -13.40
N LYS A 404 10.07 -1.75 -13.85
CA LYS A 404 9.74 -1.17 -15.17
C LYS A 404 10.88 -1.26 -16.20
N ILE A 405 12.07 -1.71 -15.80
CA ILE A 405 13.27 -1.73 -16.64
C ILE A 405 13.81 -3.15 -16.86
N GLU A 406 13.78 -3.71 -18.06
CA GLU A 406 14.16 -5.11 -18.27
C GLU A 406 15.67 -5.42 -18.22
N ASP A 407 16.53 -4.42 -18.33
CA ASP A 407 17.98 -4.57 -18.48
C ASP A 407 18.73 -4.43 -17.13
N ASN A 408 19.99 -4.87 -17.09
CA ASN A 408 20.88 -4.93 -15.92
C ASN A 408 21.97 -3.84 -15.87
N GLY A 409 22.16 -3.06 -16.95
CA GLY A 409 23.12 -1.93 -17.03
C GLY A 409 22.60 -0.60 -16.42
N PHE A 410 22.40 -0.55 -15.10
CA PHE A 410 21.76 0.59 -14.43
C PHE A 410 22.51 1.03 -13.19
N SER A 411 22.49 2.34 -12.93
CA SER A 411 22.71 2.88 -11.58
C SER A 411 21.43 2.70 -10.78
N LYS A 412 21.55 2.27 -9.52
CA LYS A 412 20.41 2.03 -8.64
C LYS A 412 20.35 3.03 -7.49
N ALA A 413 19.11 3.26 -7.04
CA ALA A 413 18.82 4.05 -5.86
C ALA A 413 17.71 3.40 -5.04
N LEU A 414 17.86 3.36 -3.73
CA LEU A 414 16.81 3.03 -2.79
C LEU A 414 16.16 4.31 -2.30
N VAL A 415 14.86 4.43 -2.55
CA VAL A 415 14.06 5.57 -2.08
C VAL A 415 13.25 5.12 -0.87
N ARG A 416 13.49 5.77 0.26
CA ARG A 416 12.75 5.63 1.53
C ARG A 416 11.70 6.74 1.61
N TYR A 417 10.46 6.41 1.95
CA TYR A 417 9.36 7.38 2.00
C TYR A 417 8.22 6.93 2.92
N ILE A 418 7.38 7.88 3.31
CA ILE A 418 6.09 7.58 3.94
C ILE A 418 5.08 7.26 2.83
N SER A 419 4.55 6.03 2.84
CA SER A 419 3.63 5.53 1.81
C SER A 419 2.22 6.06 2.04
N HIS A 420 1.68 5.83 3.24
CA HIS A 420 0.36 6.31 3.64
C HIS A 420 0.16 6.22 5.15
N VAL A 421 -0.87 6.90 5.64
CA VAL A 421 -1.44 6.67 6.97
C VAL A 421 -2.77 5.95 6.82
N LYS A 422 -3.01 4.89 7.59
CA LYS A 422 -4.29 4.19 7.65
C LYS A 422 -5.03 4.54 8.93
N ILE A 423 -6.24 5.03 8.78
CA ILE A 423 -7.17 5.23 9.89
C ILE A 423 -8.16 4.07 9.90
N SER A 424 -8.21 3.33 11.00
CA SER A 424 -9.20 2.27 11.20
C SER A 424 -10.33 2.80 12.06
N TYR A 425 -11.55 2.72 11.53
CA TYR A 425 -12.77 3.10 12.22
C TYR A 425 -13.61 1.85 12.49
N ASP A 426 -14.01 1.66 13.74
CA ASP A 426 -14.99 0.65 14.15
C ASP A 426 -16.02 1.33 15.05
N PRO A 427 -17.33 1.25 14.74
CA PRO A 427 -18.38 1.85 15.57
C PRO A 427 -18.35 1.41 17.06
N LYS A 428 -17.69 0.30 17.37
CA LYS A 428 -17.62 -0.29 18.72
C LYS A 428 -16.29 -0.02 19.43
N SER A 429 -15.29 0.55 18.78
CA SER A 429 -13.97 0.82 19.39
C SER A 429 -13.50 2.24 19.13
N SER A 430 -12.38 2.62 19.75
CA SER A 430 -11.69 3.85 19.40
C SER A 430 -11.15 3.78 17.98
N VAL A 431 -10.99 4.96 17.36
CA VAL A 431 -10.25 5.12 16.12
C VAL A 431 -8.79 4.73 16.36
N GLU A 432 -8.20 4.02 15.42
CA GLU A 432 -6.79 3.65 15.45
C GLU A 432 -6.09 4.24 14.22
N ALA A 433 -4.85 4.71 14.38
CA ALA A 433 -4.03 5.14 13.27
C ALA A 433 -2.77 4.27 13.14
N LYS A 434 -2.39 4.01 11.89
CA LYS A 434 -1.17 3.31 11.53
C LYS A 434 -0.44 4.07 10.43
N ALA A 435 0.89 4.06 10.44
CA ALA A 435 1.69 4.57 9.33
C ALA A 435 2.36 3.44 8.58
N TYR A 436 2.51 3.62 7.28
CA TYR A 436 3.24 2.73 6.40
C TYR A 436 4.40 3.50 5.80
N ILE A 437 5.61 3.01 6.01
CA ILE A 437 6.79 3.51 5.29
C ILE A 437 7.21 2.48 4.25
N GLY A 438 7.66 2.97 3.10
CA GLY A 438 8.06 2.15 1.97
C GLY A 438 9.52 2.37 1.61
N VAL A 439 10.14 1.31 1.10
CA VAL A 439 11.44 1.36 0.44
C VAL A 439 11.27 0.76 -0.95
N ARG A 440 11.68 1.52 -1.98
CA ARG A 440 11.56 1.09 -3.37
C ARG A 440 12.90 1.20 -4.06
N LEU A 441 13.23 0.19 -4.86
CA LEU A 441 14.36 0.24 -5.77
C LEU A 441 13.98 1.02 -7.04
N PHE A 442 14.82 1.99 -7.36
CA PHE A 442 14.81 2.78 -8.58
C PHE A 442 16.07 2.51 -9.39
N SER A 443 15.98 2.70 -10.70
CA SER A 443 17.08 2.46 -11.62
C SER A 443 17.12 3.51 -12.73
N ARG A 444 18.33 3.85 -13.18
CA ARG A 444 18.62 4.72 -14.33
C ARG A 444 19.59 4.05 -15.28
N ARG A 445 19.35 4.14 -16.60
CA ARG A 445 20.31 3.66 -17.62
C ARG A 445 21.61 4.44 -17.50
N TRP A 446 22.75 3.76 -17.59
CA TRP A 446 24.00 4.48 -17.81
C TRP A 446 23.92 5.25 -19.14
N ALA A 447 24.51 6.43 -19.18
CA ALA A 447 24.67 7.14 -20.44
C ALA A 447 25.57 6.26 -21.33
N VAL A 448 25.11 5.95 -22.54
CA VAL A 448 25.87 5.15 -23.50
C VAL A 448 27.22 5.84 -23.74
N GLY A 449 28.32 5.22 -23.29
CA GLY A 449 29.68 5.77 -23.42
C GLY A 449 30.51 5.91 -22.15
N GLN A 450 30.02 5.47 -20.98
CA GLN A 450 30.77 5.47 -19.71
C GLN A 450 31.24 4.07 -19.26
N ASN A 451 31.88 3.31 -20.16
CA ASN A 451 32.57 2.06 -19.79
C ASN A 451 34.09 2.25 -19.79
#